data_AF-A0A9D2R8F5-F1
#
_entry.id   AF-A0A9D2R8F5-F1
#
_cell.length_a   1.000
_cell.length_b   1.000
_cell.length_c   1.000
_cell.angle_alpha   90.00
_cell.angle_beta   90.00
_cell.angle_gamma   90.00
#
_symmetry.space_group_name_H-M   'P 1'
#
loop_
_entity.id
_entity.type
_entity.pdbx_description
1 polymer ?
#
loop_
_entity_poly.entity_id
_entity_poly.type
_entity_poly.pdbx_seq_one_letter_code
_entity_poly.pdbx_strand_id
1 'polypeptide(L)'
;MNKDTLSMINQILMDEESLDQLREKLDHEKKQCFPKEKPCKPEREQVTRCYNPVKSQLKPDYAKWCRPLIFTGILLVVGMVLSAIPSLAVFMALLIVADVFLAGVAIIYIFYQRAVIFPKEKRADEERIRNSREYKEECRKMDLEYDRKQEELDQIFRDKMENFQKEYISWEKEYRKWQKERDDEISKIQKEITVLESQRDGLYDKLNGVPVHYRKTEIIRYIYNAVSTSDYTIKEAIDLYDRNEQRKIDEACLREQQIYNQLQEEANAYADEMNELQREANETAEKARRDMNIANVAGIYQNHKRNKMLGRMNKK
;
A
#
# COMPACT_ATOMS: atom_id res chain seq x y z
N MET A 1 -43.02 -12.61 50.55
CA MET A 1 -43.43 -13.20 49.24
C MET A 1 -43.62 -14.72 49.37
N ASN A 2 -44.42 -15.40 48.51
CA ASN A 2 -44.61 -16.86 48.60
C ASN A 2 -43.31 -17.61 48.26
N LYS A 3 -42.94 -18.64 49.02
CA LYS A 3 -41.73 -19.46 48.75
C LYS A 3 -41.72 -20.00 47.31
N ASP A 4 -42.87 -20.36 46.79
CA ASP A 4 -43.04 -20.90 45.45
C ASP A 4 -42.65 -19.87 44.37
N THR A 5 -43.03 -18.60 44.54
CA THR A 5 -42.66 -17.53 43.59
C THR A 5 -41.17 -17.23 43.59
N LEU A 6 -40.51 -17.26 44.76
CA LEU A 6 -39.06 -17.07 44.84
C LEU A 6 -38.32 -18.24 44.19
N SER A 7 -38.81 -19.46 44.40
CA SER A 7 -38.27 -20.66 43.77
C SER A 7 -38.39 -20.62 42.25
N MET A 8 -39.50 -20.12 41.71
CA MET A 8 -39.69 -19.95 40.26
C MET A 8 -38.73 -18.91 39.68
N ILE A 9 -38.54 -17.76 40.35
CA ILE A 9 -37.59 -16.73 39.89
C ILE A 9 -36.16 -17.25 39.89
N ASN A 10 -35.78 -18.00 40.93
CA ASN A 10 -34.46 -18.64 40.98
C ASN A 10 -34.28 -19.64 39.83
N GLN A 11 -35.30 -20.46 39.54
CA GLN A 11 -35.24 -21.39 38.41
C GLN A 11 -35.10 -20.65 37.07
N ILE A 12 -35.89 -19.59 36.85
CA ILE A 12 -35.79 -18.75 35.65
C ILE A 12 -34.38 -18.16 35.52
N LEU A 13 -33.80 -17.68 36.63
CA LEU A 13 -32.43 -17.13 36.62
C LEU A 13 -31.42 -18.18 36.19
N MET A 14 -31.48 -19.39 36.75
CA MET A 14 -30.61 -20.50 36.37
C MET A 14 -30.79 -20.88 34.90
N ASP A 15 -32.03 -20.90 34.41
CA ASP A 15 -32.34 -21.20 33.02
C ASP A 15 -31.78 -20.12 32.07
N GLU A 16 -31.92 -18.82 32.38
CA GLU A 16 -31.37 -17.72 31.59
C GLU A 16 -29.83 -17.73 31.59
N GLU A 17 -29.18 -17.95 32.74
CA GLU A 17 -27.72 -18.08 32.81
C GLU A 17 -27.22 -19.29 31.99
N SER A 18 -27.94 -20.40 32.04
CA SER A 18 -27.62 -21.57 31.22
C SER A 18 -27.81 -21.31 29.72
N LEU A 19 -28.85 -20.56 29.34
CA LEU A 19 -29.10 -20.16 27.95
C LEU A 19 -27.99 -19.24 27.43
N ASP A 20 -27.54 -18.28 28.23
CA ASP A 20 -26.43 -17.40 27.86
C ASP A 20 -25.12 -18.19 27.65
N GLN A 21 -24.81 -19.14 28.55
CA GLN A 21 -23.67 -20.04 28.39
C GLN A 21 -23.77 -20.90 27.12
N LEU A 22 -24.96 -21.42 26.81
CA LEU A 22 -25.19 -22.21 25.60
C LEU A 22 -25.09 -21.36 24.33
N ARG A 23 -25.58 -20.12 24.35
CA ARG A 23 -25.47 -19.17 23.23
C ARG A 23 -24.01 -18.79 22.98
N GLU A 24 -23.24 -18.51 24.03
CA GLU A 24 -21.81 -18.25 23.92
C GLU A 24 -21.07 -19.47 23.35
N LYS A 25 -21.39 -20.67 23.84
CA LYS A 25 -20.83 -21.92 23.31
C LYS A 25 -21.21 -22.14 21.84
N LEU A 26 -22.45 -21.86 21.46
CA LEU A 26 -22.90 -21.95 20.07
C LEU A 26 -22.10 -20.99 19.16
N ASP A 27 -21.90 -19.76 19.61
CA ASP A 27 -21.11 -18.77 18.87
C ASP A 27 -19.64 -19.16 18.80
N HIS A 28 -19.09 -19.76 19.86
CA HIS A 28 -17.74 -20.31 19.87
C HIS A 28 -17.60 -21.44 18.83
N GLU A 29 -18.49 -22.43 18.84
CA GLU A 29 -18.47 -23.53 17.87
C GLU A 29 -18.64 -23.05 16.43
N LYS A 30 -19.52 -22.07 16.17
CA LYS A 30 -19.70 -21.47 14.83
C LYS A 30 -18.47 -20.73 14.32
N LYS A 31 -17.64 -20.18 15.21
CA LYS A 31 -16.41 -19.44 14.86
C LYS A 31 -15.20 -20.37 14.65
N GLN A 32 -15.28 -21.63 15.09
CA GLN A 32 -14.18 -22.57 14.89
C GLN A 32 -13.96 -22.83 13.40
N CYS A 33 -12.68 -22.80 13.01
CA CYS A 33 -12.24 -23.11 11.66
C CYS A 33 -11.50 -24.45 11.66
N PHE A 34 -11.48 -25.11 10.51
CA PHE A 34 -10.74 -26.36 10.38
C PHE A 34 -9.25 -26.12 10.61
N PRO A 35 -8.59 -26.85 11.53
CA PRO A 35 -7.22 -26.54 11.95
C PRO A 35 -6.15 -26.88 10.91
N LYS A 36 -6.46 -27.73 9.91
CA LYS A 36 -5.47 -28.11 8.89
C LYS A 36 -5.60 -27.24 7.65
N GLU A 37 -4.47 -26.69 7.22
CA GLU A 37 -4.38 -25.92 5.98
C GLU A 37 -4.77 -26.78 4.78
N LYS A 38 -5.42 -26.14 3.81
CA LYS A 38 -5.80 -26.76 2.56
C LYS A 38 -4.53 -26.99 1.72
N PRO A 39 -4.27 -28.22 1.23
CA PRO A 39 -3.14 -28.47 0.35
C PRO A 39 -3.16 -27.56 -0.87
N CYS A 40 -2.00 -27.05 -1.28
CA CYS A 40 -1.85 -26.18 -2.45
C CYS A 40 -1.57 -27.00 -3.70
N LYS A 41 -2.28 -26.66 -4.79
CA LYS A 41 -2.08 -27.34 -6.08
C LYS A 41 -0.70 -26.97 -6.65
N PRO A 42 0.12 -27.94 -7.08
CA PRO A 42 1.40 -27.65 -7.72
C PRO A 42 1.21 -26.97 -9.07
N GLU A 43 2.11 -26.05 -9.40
CA GLU A 43 2.16 -25.37 -10.70
C GLU A 43 3.13 -26.10 -11.65
N ARG A 44 2.84 -26.06 -12.94
CA ARG A 44 3.68 -26.67 -13.98
C ARG A 44 4.69 -25.66 -14.50
N GLU A 45 5.96 -25.93 -14.27
CA GLU A 45 7.06 -25.14 -14.82
C GLU A 45 7.28 -25.47 -16.30
N GLN A 46 7.59 -24.45 -17.10
CA GLN A 46 7.89 -24.58 -18.52
C GLN A 46 9.27 -24.02 -18.84
N VAL A 47 10.04 -24.77 -19.62
CA VAL A 47 11.36 -24.35 -20.06
C VAL A 47 11.23 -23.28 -21.14
N THR A 48 11.78 -22.09 -20.87
CA THR A 48 11.89 -21.03 -21.89
C THR A 48 13.04 -21.37 -22.85
N ARG A 49 12.72 -21.56 -24.13
CA ARG A 49 13.72 -21.87 -25.18
C ARG A 49 14.39 -20.58 -25.68
N CYS A 50 15.72 -20.52 -25.56
CA CYS A 50 16.52 -19.38 -26.00
C CYS A 50 17.66 -19.85 -26.91
N TYR A 51 17.65 -19.45 -28.17
CA TYR A 51 18.68 -19.85 -29.14
C TYR A 51 19.84 -18.84 -29.18
N ASN A 52 21.03 -19.34 -29.49
CA ASN A 52 22.19 -18.48 -29.72
C ASN A 52 21.92 -17.49 -30.87
N PRO A 53 22.16 -16.17 -30.66
CA PRO A 53 21.91 -15.17 -31.69
C PRO A 53 22.89 -15.34 -32.85
N VAL A 54 22.35 -15.36 -34.08
CA VAL A 54 23.17 -15.40 -35.30
C VAL A 54 23.87 -14.06 -35.48
N LYS A 55 25.21 -14.07 -35.52
CA LYS A 55 26.02 -12.88 -35.78
C LYS A 55 26.69 -13.01 -37.14
N SER A 56 26.48 -12.03 -38.01
CA SER A 56 27.24 -11.89 -39.27
C SER A 56 28.74 -11.84 -39.02
N GLN A 57 29.51 -12.51 -39.87
CA GLN A 57 30.97 -12.50 -39.84
C GLN A 57 31.59 -11.46 -40.81
N LEU A 58 30.78 -10.88 -41.71
CA LEU A 58 31.21 -9.82 -42.63
C LEU A 58 31.73 -8.58 -41.91
N LYS A 59 32.92 -8.12 -42.31
CA LYS A 59 33.50 -6.83 -41.94
C LYS A 59 33.35 -5.84 -43.10
N PRO A 60 33.07 -4.56 -42.83
CA PRO A 60 32.97 -3.54 -43.87
C PRO A 60 34.33 -3.33 -44.55
N ASP A 61 34.37 -3.48 -45.88
CA ASP A 61 35.55 -3.23 -46.69
C ASP A 61 35.62 -1.74 -47.10
N TYR A 62 36.02 -0.91 -46.14
CA TYR A 62 36.16 0.54 -46.35
C TYR A 62 37.21 0.89 -47.41
N ALA A 63 38.22 0.05 -47.60
CA ALA A 63 39.26 0.28 -48.59
C ALA A 63 38.69 0.27 -50.00
N LYS A 64 37.78 -0.66 -50.31
CA LYS A 64 37.09 -0.72 -51.60
C LYS A 64 36.10 0.43 -51.80
N TRP A 65 35.37 0.81 -50.76
CA TRP A 65 34.37 1.90 -50.84
C TRP A 65 35.01 3.29 -51.01
N CYS A 66 36.17 3.53 -50.41
CA CYS A 66 36.86 4.84 -50.43
C CYS A 66 37.76 5.06 -51.66
N ARG A 67 38.02 4.04 -52.50
CA ARG A 67 38.79 4.18 -53.75
C ARG A 67 38.42 5.41 -54.59
N PRO A 68 37.15 5.66 -54.95
CA PRO A 68 36.80 6.83 -55.77
C PRO A 68 37.17 8.16 -55.09
N LEU A 69 37.04 8.24 -53.76
CA LEU A 69 37.40 9.44 -52.99
C LEU A 69 38.92 9.66 -52.96
N ILE A 70 39.70 8.59 -52.85
CA ILE A 70 41.16 8.63 -52.94
C ILE A 70 41.60 9.11 -54.33
N PHE A 71 40.99 8.60 -55.40
CA PHE A 71 41.27 9.05 -56.77
C PHE A 71 40.93 10.53 -56.99
N THR A 72 39.77 11.00 -56.51
CA THR A 72 39.40 12.43 -56.61
C THR A 72 40.33 13.34 -55.81
N GLY A 73 40.81 12.88 -54.65
CA GLY A 73 41.77 13.64 -53.84
C GLY A 73 43.13 13.80 -54.52
N ILE A 74 43.61 12.75 -55.20
CA ILE A 74 44.85 12.81 -55.98
C ILE A 74 44.71 13.76 -57.18
N LEU A 75 43.57 13.71 -57.89
CA LEU A 75 43.33 14.58 -59.05
C LEU A 75 43.30 16.06 -58.65
N LEU A 76 42.67 16.37 -57.51
CA LEU A 76 42.58 17.73 -56.97
C LEU A 76 43.96 18.29 -56.58
N VAL A 77 44.83 17.49 -55.96
CA VAL A 77 46.22 17.91 -55.62
C VAL A 77 47.02 18.21 -56.90
N VAL A 78 46.92 17.34 -57.90
CA VAL A 78 47.56 17.56 -59.22
C VAL A 78 47.00 18.83 -59.87
N GLY A 79 45.69 19.03 -59.79
CA GLY A 79 44.99 20.21 -60.29
C GLY A 79 45.49 21.52 -59.68
N MET A 80 45.71 21.54 -58.36
CA MET A 80 46.25 22.70 -57.64
C MET A 80 47.69 23.03 -58.04
N VAL A 81 48.58 22.04 -58.15
CA VAL A 81 49.99 22.25 -58.51
C VAL A 81 50.13 22.84 -59.91
N LEU A 82 49.37 22.35 -60.88
CA LEU A 82 49.40 22.82 -62.28
C LEU A 82 48.77 24.21 -62.47
N SER A 83 47.91 24.66 -61.54
CA SER A 83 47.27 25.98 -61.62
C SER A 83 48.22 27.16 -61.37
N ALA A 84 49.43 26.90 -60.86
CA ALA A 84 50.49 27.89 -60.70
C ALA A 84 51.04 28.44 -62.03
N ILE A 85 50.68 27.83 -63.17
CA ILE A 85 51.06 28.28 -64.51
C ILE A 85 49.96 29.21 -65.06
N PRO A 86 50.22 30.52 -65.26
CA PRO A 86 49.19 31.51 -65.58
C PRO A 86 48.40 31.23 -66.85
N SER A 87 49.03 30.61 -67.86
CA SER A 87 48.40 30.28 -69.14
C SER A 87 47.38 29.14 -69.07
N LEU A 88 47.36 28.37 -67.98
CA LEU A 88 46.46 27.23 -67.78
C LEU A 88 45.44 27.46 -66.66
N ALA A 89 45.54 28.57 -65.94
CA ALA A 89 44.77 28.82 -64.71
C ALA A 89 43.24 28.73 -64.89
N VAL A 90 42.69 29.27 -65.99
CA VAL A 90 41.25 29.24 -66.27
C VAL A 90 40.75 27.81 -66.55
N PHE A 91 41.53 27.01 -67.29
CA PHE A 91 41.20 25.62 -67.59
C PHE A 91 41.29 24.75 -66.33
N MET A 92 42.32 24.96 -65.49
CA MET A 92 42.48 24.23 -64.23
C MET A 92 41.38 24.57 -63.22
N ALA A 93 40.89 25.82 -63.18
CA ALA A 93 39.76 26.20 -62.32
C ALA A 93 38.47 25.43 -62.67
N LEU A 94 38.19 25.18 -63.96
CA LEU A 94 37.05 24.36 -64.38
C LEU A 94 37.21 22.89 -63.99
N LEU A 95 38.44 22.34 -64.06
CA LEU A 95 38.72 20.98 -63.61
C LEU A 95 38.53 20.82 -62.10
N ILE A 96 38.94 21.81 -61.30
CA ILE A 96 38.74 21.80 -59.85
C ILE A 96 37.24 21.81 -59.50
N VAL A 97 36.42 22.60 -60.22
CA VAL A 97 34.96 22.59 -60.03
C VAL A 97 34.36 21.22 -60.39
N ALA A 98 34.83 20.58 -61.46
CA ALA A 98 34.43 19.23 -61.83
C ALA A 98 34.85 18.18 -60.78
N ASP A 99 36.05 18.31 -60.20
CA ASP A 99 36.56 17.43 -59.13
C ASP A 99 35.75 17.53 -57.84
N VAL A 100 35.35 18.74 -57.45
CA VAL A 100 34.48 18.93 -56.26
C VAL A 100 33.12 18.25 -56.48
N PHE A 101 32.57 18.32 -57.70
CA PHE A 101 31.35 17.60 -58.04
C PHE A 101 31.53 16.07 -58.00
N LEU A 102 32.63 15.55 -58.56
CA LEU A 102 32.97 14.12 -58.51
C LEU A 102 33.20 13.63 -57.07
N ALA A 103 33.84 14.44 -56.22
CA ALA A 103 34.01 14.14 -54.80
C ALA A 103 32.64 14.07 -54.07
N GLY A 104 31.71 14.98 -54.39
CA GLY A 104 30.33 14.93 -53.88
C GLY A 104 29.61 13.63 -54.26
N VAL A 105 29.72 13.20 -55.52
CA VAL A 105 29.15 11.93 -56.00
C VAL A 105 29.82 10.72 -55.32
N ALA A 106 31.14 10.76 -55.12
CA ALA A 106 31.88 9.69 -54.43
C ALA A 106 31.47 9.57 -52.95
N ILE A 107 31.23 10.69 -52.26
CA ILE A 107 30.73 10.70 -50.88
C ILE A 107 29.33 10.08 -50.82
N ILE A 108 28.42 10.48 -51.72
CA ILE A 108 27.06 9.90 -51.81
C ILE A 108 27.14 8.39 -52.06
N TYR A 109 28.04 7.94 -52.93
CA TYR A 109 28.27 6.52 -53.20
C TYR A 109 28.73 5.74 -51.95
N ILE A 110 29.65 6.30 -51.15
CA ILE A 110 30.09 5.68 -49.89
C ILE A 110 28.92 5.56 -48.91
N PHE A 111 28.10 6.60 -48.78
CA PHE A 111 26.90 6.57 -47.94
C PHE A 111 25.89 5.51 -48.42
N TYR A 112 25.66 5.41 -49.73
CA TYR A 112 24.79 4.40 -50.32
C TYR A 112 25.28 2.96 -50.06
N GLN A 113 26.58 2.71 -50.25
CA GLN A 113 27.19 1.40 -49.95
C GLN A 113 27.02 1.01 -48.48
N ARG A 114 27.28 1.94 -47.55
CA ARG A 114 27.15 1.70 -46.11
C ARG A 114 25.72 1.53 -45.65
N ALA A 115 24.79 2.36 -46.14
CA ALA A 115 23.42 2.41 -45.64
C ALA A 115 22.48 1.39 -46.30
N VAL A 116 22.76 0.99 -47.54
CA VAL A 116 21.83 0.16 -48.33
C VAL A 116 22.41 -1.22 -48.65
N ILE A 117 23.66 -1.30 -49.11
CA ILE A 117 24.23 -2.57 -49.61
C ILE A 117 24.78 -3.40 -48.46
N PHE A 118 25.63 -2.83 -47.61
CA PHE A 118 26.22 -3.56 -46.48
C PHE A 118 25.19 -4.22 -45.53
N PRO A 119 24.07 -3.58 -45.13
CA PRO A 119 23.08 -4.27 -44.31
C PRO A 119 22.36 -5.40 -45.05
N LYS A 120 22.22 -5.32 -46.39
CA LYS A 120 21.66 -6.43 -47.19
C LYS A 120 22.62 -7.62 -47.23
N GLU A 121 23.91 -7.36 -47.47
CA GLU A 121 24.96 -8.39 -47.43
C GLU A 121 25.08 -9.03 -46.05
N LYS A 122 25.00 -8.21 -44.99
CA LYS A 122 25.00 -8.68 -43.60
C LYS A 122 23.83 -9.63 -43.31
N ARG A 123 22.62 -9.28 -43.75
CA ARG A 123 21.43 -10.14 -43.61
C ARG A 123 21.57 -11.44 -44.41
N ALA A 124 22.10 -11.36 -45.63
CA ALA A 124 22.33 -12.55 -46.44
C ALA A 124 23.37 -13.51 -45.80
N ASP A 125 24.40 -12.96 -45.13
CA ASP A 125 25.35 -13.76 -44.36
C ASP A 125 24.75 -14.37 -43.09
N GLU A 126 23.92 -13.62 -42.37
CA GLU A 126 23.15 -14.15 -41.23
C GLU A 126 22.22 -15.29 -41.68
N GLU A 127 21.55 -15.17 -42.82
CA GLU A 127 20.73 -16.24 -43.40
C GLU A 127 21.55 -17.44 -43.83
N ARG A 128 22.75 -17.22 -44.38
CA ARG A 128 23.70 -18.29 -44.73
C ARG A 128 24.17 -19.04 -43.48
N ILE A 129 24.53 -18.33 -42.41
CA ILE A 129 24.93 -18.94 -41.14
C ILE A 129 23.75 -19.69 -40.51
N ARG A 130 22.53 -19.13 -40.57
CA ARG A 130 21.31 -19.82 -40.10
C ARG A 130 21.04 -21.10 -40.89
N ASN A 131 21.29 -21.08 -42.19
CA ASN A 131 21.12 -22.23 -43.06
C ASN A 131 22.28 -23.22 -43.00
N SER A 132 23.40 -22.84 -42.36
CA SER A 132 24.55 -23.70 -42.17
C SER A 132 24.18 -24.95 -41.38
N ARG A 133 24.85 -26.06 -41.71
CA ARG A 133 24.63 -27.35 -41.06
C ARG A 133 25.04 -27.29 -39.59
N GLU A 134 26.15 -26.63 -39.29
CA GLU A 134 26.70 -26.49 -37.93
C GLU A 134 25.70 -25.78 -37.01
N TYR A 135 25.15 -24.64 -37.45
CA TYR A 135 24.15 -23.91 -36.66
C TYR A 135 22.87 -24.74 -36.43
N LYS A 136 22.38 -25.43 -37.47
CA LYS A 136 21.22 -26.32 -37.34
C LYS A 136 21.47 -27.48 -36.38
N GLU A 137 22.67 -28.05 -36.39
CA GLU A 137 23.06 -29.11 -35.46
C GLU A 137 23.16 -28.60 -34.01
N GLU A 138 23.68 -27.39 -33.80
CA GLU A 138 23.69 -26.73 -32.48
C GLU A 138 22.28 -26.43 -31.97
N CYS A 139 21.41 -25.88 -32.81
CA CYS A 139 20.00 -25.68 -32.46
C CYS A 139 19.33 -27.00 -32.08
N ARG A 140 19.55 -28.06 -32.86
CA ARG A 140 18.99 -29.39 -32.56
C ARG A 140 19.50 -29.96 -31.24
N LYS A 141 20.77 -29.75 -30.91
CA LYS A 141 21.33 -30.17 -29.61
C LYS A 141 20.68 -29.41 -28.46
N MET A 142 20.51 -28.09 -28.60
CA MET A 142 19.81 -27.26 -27.60
C MET A 142 18.34 -27.67 -27.46
N ASP A 143 17.64 -27.95 -28.56
CA ASP A 143 16.26 -28.44 -28.52
C ASP A 143 16.16 -29.75 -27.74
N LEU A 144 17.07 -30.70 -27.98
CA LEU A 144 17.11 -31.96 -27.23
C LEU A 144 17.37 -31.75 -25.73
N GLU A 145 18.25 -30.81 -25.37
CA GLU A 145 18.49 -30.47 -23.97
C GLU A 145 17.28 -29.80 -23.31
N TYR A 146 16.56 -28.95 -24.03
CA TYR A 146 15.33 -28.33 -23.55
C TYR A 146 14.21 -29.36 -23.38
N ASP A 147 14.06 -30.27 -24.32
CA ASP A 147 13.07 -31.35 -24.25
C ASP A 147 13.37 -32.27 -23.05
N ARG A 148 14.63 -32.65 -22.84
CA ARG A 148 15.03 -33.42 -21.65
C ARG A 148 14.69 -32.70 -20.35
N LYS A 149 15.01 -31.40 -20.26
CA LYS A 149 14.67 -30.60 -19.06
C LYS A 149 13.16 -30.48 -18.86
N GLN A 150 12.39 -30.34 -19.94
CA GLN A 150 10.94 -30.29 -19.85
C GLN A 150 10.37 -31.64 -19.37
N GLU A 151 10.90 -32.76 -19.84
CA GLU A 151 10.51 -34.10 -19.39
C GLU A 151 10.80 -34.32 -17.90
N GLU A 152 11.96 -33.87 -17.41
CA GLU A 152 12.33 -33.91 -15.98
C GLU A 152 11.35 -33.07 -15.14
N LEU A 153 11.04 -31.84 -15.56
CA LEU A 153 10.06 -30.98 -14.89
C LEU A 153 8.65 -31.59 -14.91
N ASP A 154 8.26 -32.21 -16.03
CA ASP A 154 6.97 -32.88 -16.16
C ASP A 154 6.88 -34.13 -15.26
N GLN A 155 7.98 -34.86 -15.05
CA GLN A 155 8.05 -35.96 -14.09
C GLN A 155 7.87 -35.43 -12.65
N ILE A 156 8.66 -34.41 -12.27
CA ILE A 156 8.55 -33.78 -10.95
C ILE A 156 7.13 -33.26 -10.71
N PHE A 157 6.50 -32.67 -11.73
CA PHE A 157 5.12 -32.20 -11.64
C PHE A 157 4.12 -33.36 -11.43
N ARG A 158 4.28 -34.48 -12.16
CA ARG A 158 3.43 -35.67 -11.98
C ARG A 158 3.53 -36.21 -10.56
N ASP A 159 4.74 -36.34 -10.04
CA ASP A 159 4.96 -36.86 -8.69
C ASP A 159 4.40 -35.92 -7.62
N LYS A 160 4.63 -34.60 -7.76
CA LYS A 160 4.02 -33.58 -6.90
C LYS A 160 2.49 -33.61 -6.97
N MET A 161 1.92 -33.81 -8.15
CA MET A 161 0.47 -33.88 -8.34
C MET A 161 -0.12 -35.14 -7.71
N GLU A 162 0.54 -36.29 -7.82
CA GLU A 162 0.08 -37.53 -7.18
C GLU A 162 0.10 -37.41 -5.65
N ASN A 163 1.18 -36.86 -5.09
CA ASN A 163 1.28 -36.59 -3.67
C ASN A 163 0.21 -35.60 -3.20
N PHE A 164 0.02 -34.50 -3.94
CA PHE A 164 -1.05 -33.53 -3.68
C PHE A 164 -2.44 -34.19 -3.70
N GLN A 165 -2.72 -35.07 -4.66
CA GLN A 165 -4.02 -35.77 -4.72
C GLN A 165 -4.25 -36.66 -3.49
N LYS A 166 -3.22 -37.41 -3.05
CA LYS A 166 -3.29 -38.24 -1.84
C LYS A 166 -3.54 -37.39 -0.60
N GLU A 167 -2.78 -36.31 -0.44
CA GLU A 167 -2.94 -35.36 0.67
C GLU A 167 -4.32 -34.70 0.66
N TYR A 168 -4.79 -34.27 -0.52
CA TYR A 168 -6.09 -33.64 -0.70
C TYR A 168 -7.24 -34.57 -0.34
N ILE A 169 -7.20 -35.83 -0.78
CA ILE A 169 -8.24 -36.83 -0.43
C ILE A 169 -8.26 -37.07 1.09
N SER A 170 -7.09 -37.18 1.71
CA SER A 170 -6.97 -37.34 3.16
C SER A 170 -7.54 -36.12 3.90
N TRP A 171 -7.13 -34.92 3.48
CA TRP A 171 -7.61 -33.66 4.02
C TRP A 171 -9.12 -33.50 3.84
N GLU A 172 -9.68 -33.84 2.67
CA GLU A 172 -11.11 -33.75 2.39
C GLU A 172 -11.91 -34.68 3.29
N LYS A 173 -11.41 -35.92 3.51
CA LYS A 173 -12.06 -36.88 4.40
C LYS A 173 -12.10 -36.38 5.84
N GLU A 174 -10.99 -35.83 6.32
CA GLU A 174 -10.91 -35.25 7.66
C GLU A 174 -11.77 -34.00 7.80
N TYR A 175 -11.76 -33.12 6.80
CA TYR A 175 -12.59 -31.92 6.76
C TYR A 175 -14.08 -32.27 6.82
N ARG A 176 -14.54 -33.22 6.01
CA ARG A 176 -15.94 -33.69 6.03
C ARG A 176 -16.32 -34.32 7.37
N LYS A 177 -15.41 -35.07 7.99
CA LYS A 177 -15.65 -35.66 9.32
C LYS A 177 -15.78 -34.57 10.38
N TRP A 178 -14.83 -33.63 10.40
CA TRP A 178 -14.85 -32.48 11.31
C TRP A 178 -16.10 -31.62 11.13
N GLN A 179 -16.47 -31.32 9.87
CA GLN A 179 -17.65 -30.54 9.55
C GLN A 179 -18.91 -31.23 10.09
N LYS A 180 -19.05 -32.54 9.87
CA LYS A 180 -20.19 -33.30 10.37
C LYS A 180 -20.26 -33.29 11.90
N GLU A 181 -19.14 -33.52 12.59
CA GLU A 181 -19.08 -33.47 14.05
C GLU A 181 -19.50 -32.10 14.60
N ARG A 182 -19.10 -31.01 13.93
CA ARG A 182 -19.50 -29.65 14.28
C ARG A 182 -20.97 -29.36 13.99
N ASP A 183 -21.47 -29.74 12.82
CA ASP A 183 -22.87 -29.56 12.47
C ASP A 183 -23.79 -30.33 13.44
N ASP A 184 -23.38 -31.54 13.84
CA ASP A 184 -24.08 -32.36 14.83
C ASP A 184 -24.09 -31.69 16.23
N GLU A 185 -22.95 -31.12 16.66
CA GLU A 185 -22.85 -30.38 17.93
C GLU A 185 -23.64 -29.07 17.93
N ILE A 186 -23.56 -28.29 16.85
CA ILE A 186 -24.36 -27.07 16.66
C ILE A 186 -25.84 -27.41 16.71
N SER A 187 -26.26 -28.47 16.02
CA SER A 187 -27.65 -28.94 16.04
C SER A 187 -28.09 -29.37 17.44
N LYS A 188 -27.21 -30.05 18.19
CA LYS A 188 -27.48 -30.43 19.58
C LYS A 188 -27.66 -29.22 20.48
N ILE A 189 -26.73 -28.25 20.45
CA ILE A 189 -26.80 -27.03 21.25
C ILE A 189 -28.04 -26.21 20.88
N GLN A 190 -28.36 -26.09 19.59
CA GLN A 190 -29.54 -25.38 19.14
C GLN A 190 -30.83 -26.02 19.67
N LYS A 191 -30.91 -27.36 19.68
CA LYS A 191 -32.04 -28.08 20.28
C LYS A 191 -32.12 -27.85 21.78
N GLU A 192 -31.00 -27.92 22.50
CA GLU A 192 -30.94 -27.64 23.94
C GLU A 192 -31.43 -26.22 24.25
N ILE A 193 -31.00 -25.21 23.48
CA ILE A 193 -31.49 -23.82 23.59
C ILE A 193 -33.00 -23.77 23.40
N THR A 194 -33.55 -24.37 22.33
CA THR A 194 -35.01 -24.32 22.09
C THR A 194 -35.84 -24.98 23.19
N VAL A 195 -35.33 -26.06 23.79
CA VAL A 195 -36.00 -26.75 24.89
C VAL A 195 -35.99 -25.89 26.15
N LEU A 196 -34.83 -25.30 26.49
CA LEU A 196 -34.69 -24.43 27.65
C LEU A 196 -35.49 -23.13 27.49
N GLU A 197 -35.51 -22.51 26.30
CA GLU A 197 -36.36 -21.35 26.01
C GLU A 197 -37.84 -21.68 26.24
N SER A 198 -38.32 -22.83 25.76
CA SER A 198 -39.69 -23.26 25.99
C SER A 198 -40.00 -23.53 27.46
N GLN A 199 -39.06 -24.11 28.22
CA GLN A 199 -39.22 -24.35 29.66
C GLN A 199 -39.31 -23.03 30.43
N ARG A 200 -38.38 -22.12 30.16
CA ARG A 200 -38.32 -20.78 30.73
C ARG A 200 -39.57 -19.96 30.42
N ASP A 201 -40.03 -19.96 29.17
CA ASP A 201 -41.24 -19.24 28.78
C ASP A 201 -42.47 -19.76 29.53
N GLY A 202 -42.58 -21.07 29.72
CA GLY A 202 -43.61 -21.68 30.56
C GLY A 202 -43.53 -21.28 32.05
N LEU A 203 -42.34 -20.96 32.58
CA LEU A 203 -42.18 -20.40 33.93
C LEU A 203 -42.62 -18.93 33.99
N TYR A 204 -42.27 -18.13 32.98
CA TYR A 204 -42.72 -16.74 32.89
C TYR A 204 -44.25 -16.62 32.79
N ASP A 205 -44.89 -17.51 32.03
CA ASP A 205 -46.35 -17.55 31.89
C ASP A 205 -47.05 -17.88 33.22
N LYS A 206 -46.46 -18.76 34.03
CA LYS A 206 -46.96 -19.09 35.39
C LYS A 206 -46.74 -17.95 36.38
N LEU A 207 -45.62 -17.24 36.28
CA LEU A 207 -45.27 -16.15 37.19
C LEU A 207 -46.12 -14.90 36.94
N ASN A 208 -46.54 -14.66 35.69
CA ASN A 208 -47.43 -13.58 35.22
C ASN A 208 -47.18 -12.20 35.86
N GLY A 209 -45.90 -11.85 36.08
CA GLY A 209 -45.50 -10.64 36.79
C GLY A 209 -44.28 -9.90 36.21
N VAL A 210 -43.57 -10.49 35.25
CA VAL A 210 -42.37 -9.89 34.64
C VAL A 210 -42.61 -9.61 33.14
N PRO A 211 -42.71 -8.33 32.73
CA PRO A 211 -42.82 -7.93 31.33
C PRO A 211 -41.60 -8.36 30.49
N VAL A 212 -41.81 -8.59 29.19
CA VAL A 212 -40.78 -9.12 28.27
C VAL A 212 -39.49 -8.30 28.26
N HIS A 213 -39.57 -6.97 28.34
CA HIS A 213 -38.40 -6.09 28.32
C HIS A 213 -37.50 -6.20 29.57
N TYR A 214 -38.03 -6.74 30.67
CA TYR A 214 -37.27 -7.02 31.91
C TYR A 214 -36.77 -8.48 31.99
N ARG A 215 -37.05 -9.32 30.98
CA ARG A 215 -36.59 -10.71 30.90
C ARG A 215 -35.17 -10.79 30.33
N LYS A 216 -34.25 -10.09 30.98
CA LYS A 216 -32.81 -10.16 30.72
C LYS A 216 -32.13 -10.72 31.95
N THR A 217 -31.10 -11.55 31.78
CA THR A 217 -30.37 -12.23 32.86
C THR A 217 -29.95 -11.27 33.98
N GLU A 218 -29.36 -10.12 33.61
CA GLU A 218 -28.94 -9.05 34.53
C GLU A 218 -30.10 -8.52 35.41
N ILE A 219 -31.26 -8.31 34.79
CA ILE A 219 -32.45 -7.73 35.43
C ILE A 219 -33.11 -8.77 36.33
N ILE A 220 -33.27 -10.01 35.85
CA ILE A 220 -33.82 -11.11 36.65
C ILE A 220 -32.93 -11.38 37.86
N ARG A 221 -31.60 -11.31 37.71
CA ARG A 221 -30.66 -11.42 38.83
C ARG A 221 -30.86 -10.29 39.84
N TYR A 222 -31.05 -9.06 39.38
CA TYR A 222 -31.34 -7.93 40.26
C TYR A 222 -32.66 -8.12 41.01
N ILE A 223 -33.73 -8.53 40.30
CA ILE A 223 -35.04 -8.81 40.88
C ILE A 223 -34.94 -9.93 41.91
N TYR A 224 -34.26 -11.03 41.58
CA TYR A 224 -34.03 -12.14 42.51
C TYR A 224 -33.30 -11.70 43.77
N ASN A 225 -32.23 -10.91 43.63
CA ASN A 225 -31.47 -10.39 44.77
C ASN A 225 -32.34 -9.48 45.63
N ALA A 226 -33.03 -8.50 45.04
CA ALA A 226 -33.89 -7.56 45.77
C ALA A 226 -34.99 -8.29 46.57
N VAL A 227 -35.62 -9.29 45.94
CA VAL A 227 -36.73 -10.04 46.51
C VAL A 227 -36.28 -11.14 47.48
N SER A 228 -35.05 -11.65 47.35
CA SER A 228 -34.48 -12.64 48.29
C SER A 228 -33.91 -11.99 49.55
N THR A 229 -33.31 -10.79 49.43
CA THR A 229 -32.70 -10.08 50.56
C THR A 229 -33.67 -9.17 51.32
N SER A 230 -34.81 -8.84 50.74
CA SER A 230 -35.79 -7.91 51.30
C SER A 230 -37.20 -8.32 50.89
N ASP A 231 -38.22 -8.02 51.71
CA ASP A 231 -39.62 -8.37 51.45
C ASP A 231 -40.28 -7.53 50.33
N TYR A 232 -39.54 -7.26 49.24
CA TYR A 232 -40.05 -6.56 48.07
C TYR A 232 -40.91 -7.46 47.19
N THR A 233 -41.94 -6.87 46.57
CA THR A 233 -42.71 -7.49 45.49
C THR A 233 -41.94 -7.37 44.17
N ILE A 234 -42.16 -8.28 43.21
CA ILE A 234 -41.53 -8.24 41.87
C ILE A 234 -41.65 -6.85 41.22
N LYS A 235 -42.82 -6.22 41.32
CA LYS A 235 -43.05 -4.87 40.77
C LYS A 235 -42.18 -3.81 41.45
N GLU A 236 -42.07 -3.87 42.77
CA GLU A 236 -41.22 -2.93 43.53
C GLU A 236 -39.74 -3.14 43.21
N ALA A 237 -39.32 -4.40 42.99
CA ALA A 237 -37.96 -4.72 42.56
C ALA A 237 -37.66 -4.17 41.15
N ILE A 238 -38.62 -4.21 40.23
CA ILE A 238 -38.52 -3.56 38.91
C ILE A 238 -38.41 -2.03 39.07
N ASP A 239 -39.27 -1.41 39.87
CA ASP A 239 -39.21 0.04 40.12
C ASP A 239 -37.90 0.48 40.78
N LEU A 240 -37.30 -0.40 41.60
CA LEU A 240 -35.97 -0.18 42.18
C LEU A 240 -34.86 -0.29 41.12
N TYR A 241 -34.97 -1.26 40.21
CA TYR A 241 -34.04 -1.40 39.09
C TYR A 241 -34.04 -0.16 38.19
N ASP A 242 -35.22 0.32 37.78
CA ASP A 242 -35.34 1.50 36.91
C ASP A 242 -34.80 2.76 37.59
N ARG A 243 -35.10 2.96 38.89
CA ARG A 243 -34.49 4.04 39.67
C ARG A 243 -32.97 3.92 39.76
N ASN A 244 -32.45 2.70 39.84
CA ASN A 244 -31.02 2.48 39.89
C ASN A 244 -30.33 2.77 38.56
N GLU A 245 -30.93 2.36 37.44
CA GLU A 245 -30.41 2.67 36.11
C GLU A 245 -30.49 4.16 35.81
N GLN A 246 -31.58 4.83 36.19
CA GLN A 246 -31.68 6.28 36.05
C GLN A 246 -30.58 7.00 36.83
N ARG A 247 -30.31 6.59 38.08
CA ARG A 247 -29.20 7.15 38.87
C ARG A 247 -27.84 6.97 38.19
N LYS A 248 -27.57 5.81 37.59
CA LYS A 248 -26.30 5.58 36.87
C LYS A 248 -26.16 6.52 35.67
N ILE A 249 -27.25 6.76 34.93
CA ILE A 249 -27.27 7.68 33.80
C ILE A 249 -27.05 9.12 34.28
N ASP A 250 -27.76 9.53 35.33
CA ASP A 250 -27.63 10.87 35.91
C ASP A 250 -26.21 11.11 36.46
N GLU A 251 -25.62 10.12 37.13
CA GLU A 251 -24.23 10.17 37.60
C GLU A 251 -23.22 10.25 36.45
N ALA A 252 -23.45 9.53 35.36
CA ALA A 252 -22.58 9.60 34.17
C ALA A 252 -22.66 10.99 33.52
N CYS A 253 -23.88 11.52 33.35
CA CYS A 253 -24.10 12.86 32.83
C CYS A 253 -23.45 13.93 33.71
N LEU A 254 -23.57 13.79 35.03
CA LEU A 254 -22.93 14.71 35.98
C LEU A 254 -21.40 14.64 35.90
N ARG A 255 -20.81 13.44 35.75
CA ARG A 255 -19.36 13.27 35.56
C ARG A 255 -18.88 13.96 34.28
N GLU A 256 -19.59 13.77 33.17
CA GLU A 256 -19.27 14.44 31.91
C GLU A 256 -19.36 15.97 32.05
N GLN A 257 -20.40 16.47 32.72
CA GLN A 257 -20.55 17.90 32.99
C GLN A 257 -19.43 18.45 33.86
N GLN A 258 -19.01 17.72 34.89
CA GLN A 258 -17.88 18.12 35.74
C GLN A 258 -16.57 18.20 34.96
N ILE A 259 -16.30 17.23 34.08
CA ILE A 259 -15.14 17.25 33.18
C ILE A 259 -15.22 18.47 32.26
N TYR A 260 -16.37 18.74 31.67
CA TYR A 260 -16.55 19.90 30.79
C TYR A 260 -16.32 21.23 31.51
N ASN A 261 -16.88 21.38 32.71
CA ASN A 261 -16.69 22.59 33.53
C ASN A 261 -15.21 22.77 33.92
N GLN A 262 -14.50 21.70 34.29
CA GLN A 262 -13.07 21.74 34.58
C GLN A 262 -12.25 22.17 33.35
N LEU A 263 -12.51 21.59 32.19
CA LEU A 263 -11.84 22.00 30.94
C LEU A 263 -12.14 23.47 30.59
N GLN A 264 -13.37 23.93 30.84
CA GLN A 264 -13.74 25.32 30.62
C GLN A 264 -13.02 26.28 31.58
N GLU A 265 -12.88 25.91 32.85
CA GLU A 265 -12.11 26.66 33.84
C GLU A 265 -10.63 26.76 33.46
N GLU A 266 -10.02 25.64 33.02
CA GLU A 266 -8.64 25.63 32.52
C GLU A 266 -8.48 26.51 31.28
N ALA A 267 -9.42 26.45 30.34
CA ALA A 267 -9.41 27.29 29.15
C ALA A 267 -9.53 28.79 29.48
N ASN A 268 -10.38 29.14 30.45
CA ASN A 268 -10.53 30.52 30.92
C ASN A 268 -9.26 31.00 31.62
N ALA A 269 -8.65 30.17 32.49
CA ALA A 269 -7.40 30.51 33.16
C ALA A 269 -6.26 30.73 32.16
N TYR A 270 -6.17 29.89 31.12
CA TYR A 270 -5.21 30.07 30.04
C TYR A 270 -5.48 31.36 29.24
N ALA A 271 -6.75 31.68 28.95
CA ALA A 271 -7.11 32.93 28.27
C ALA A 271 -6.73 34.17 29.11
N ASP A 272 -6.93 34.12 30.42
CA ASP A 272 -6.52 35.18 31.34
C ASP A 272 -4.99 35.36 31.37
N GLU A 273 -4.22 34.27 31.40
CA GLU A 273 -2.76 34.31 31.30
C GLU A 273 -2.30 34.93 29.98
N MET A 274 -2.92 34.55 28.85
CA MET A 274 -2.62 35.13 27.55
C MET A 274 -2.93 36.64 27.49
N ASN A 275 -4.04 37.07 28.09
CA ASN A 275 -4.41 38.48 28.16
C ASN A 275 -3.39 39.29 28.99
N GLU A 276 -2.91 38.72 30.09
CA GLU A 276 -1.92 39.37 30.96
C GLU A 276 -0.57 39.51 30.24
N LEU A 277 -0.09 38.44 29.58
CA LEU A 277 1.12 38.47 28.76
C LEU A 277 1.00 39.48 27.61
N GLN A 278 -0.17 39.60 26.99
CA GLN A 278 -0.42 40.60 25.96
C GLN A 278 -0.36 42.02 26.52
N ARG A 279 -0.84 42.23 27.75
CA ARG A 279 -0.74 43.52 28.44
C ARG A 279 0.72 43.88 28.73
N GLU A 280 1.51 42.95 29.27
CA GLU A 280 2.94 43.14 29.51
C GLU A 280 3.73 43.43 28.23
N ALA A 281 3.39 42.73 27.13
CA ALA A 281 3.99 42.97 25.82
C ALA A 281 3.67 44.38 25.30
N ASN A 282 2.42 44.83 25.47
CA ASN A 282 2.01 46.19 25.10
C ASN A 282 2.74 47.24 25.93
N GLU A 283 2.84 47.06 27.25
CA GLU A 283 3.58 47.97 28.14
C GLU A 283 5.07 48.04 27.79
N THR A 284 5.68 46.89 27.47
CA THR A 284 7.08 46.79 27.04
C THR A 284 7.28 47.50 25.70
N ALA A 285 6.37 47.29 24.74
CA ALA A 285 6.40 47.97 23.45
C ALA A 285 6.24 49.49 23.60
N GLU A 286 5.36 49.96 24.49
CA GLU A 286 5.23 51.38 24.80
C GLU A 286 6.50 51.95 25.42
N LYS A 287 7.13 51.24 26.37
CA LYS A 287 8.39 51.66 26.97
C LYS A 287 9.50 51.73 25.92
N ALA A 288 9.62 50.72 25.07
CA ALA A 288 10.59 50.70 23.97
C ALA A 288 10.35 51.87 22.99
N ARG A 289 9.09 52.19 22.67
CA ARG A 289 8.73 53.37 21.86
C ARG A 289 9.15 54.67 22.55
N ARG A 290 8.95 54.80 23.87
CA ARG A 290 9.40 55.96 24.65
C ARG A 290 10.93 56.10 24.59
N ASP A 291 11.66 55.02 24.83
CA ASP A 291 13.12 55.03 24.83
C ASP A 291 13.69 55.34 23.44
N MET A 292 13.10 54.78 22.38
CA MET A 292 13.47 55.09 20.99
C MET A 292 13.23 56.57 20.66
N ASN A 293 12.10 57.14 21.10
CA ASN A 293 11.83 58.57 20.92
C ASN A 293 12.86 59.45 21.65
N ILE A 294 13.23 59.09 22.88
CA ILE A 294 14.27 59.81 23.65
C ILE A 294 15.63 59.71 22.94
N ALA A 295 16.01 58.51 22.50
CA ALA A 295 17.26 58.29 21.77
C ALA A 295 17.30 59.05 20.44
N ASN A 296 16.19 59.09 19.71
CA ASN A 296 16.06 59.87 18.48
C ASN A 296 16.25 61.38 18.74
N VAL A 297 15.61 61.92 19.78
CA VAL A 297 15.78 63.33 20.18
C VAL A 297 17.23 63.62 20.57
N ALA A 298 17.85 62.74 21.36
CA ALA A 298 19.25 62.86 21.74
C ALA A 298 20.19 62.82 20.52
N GLY A 299 19.91 61.92 19.56
CA GLY A 299 20.63 61.83 18.29
C GLY A 299 20.48 63.08 17.43
N ILE A 300 19.27 63.65 17.33
CA ILE A 300 19.02 64.94 16.66
C ILE A 300 19.85 66.04 17.32
N TYR A 301 19.86 66.10 18.66
CA TYR A 301 20.63 67.10 19.40
C TYR A 301 22.14 66.95 19.19
N GLN A 302 22.67 65.73 19.27
CA GLN A 302 24.08 65.44 19.00
C GLN A 302 24.47 65.79 17.55
N ASN A 303 23.64 65.43 16.58
CA ASN A 303 23.85 65.77 15.18
C ASN A 303 23.81 67.28 14.95
N HIS A 304 22.88 68.00 15.59
CA HIS A 304 22.83 69.45 15.54
C HIS A 304 24.11 70.09 16.09
N LYS A 305 24.60 69.61 17.26
CA LYS A 305 25.87 70.05 17.85
C LYS A 305 27.07 69.74 16.95
N ARG A 306 27.13 68.55 16.36
CA ARG A 306 28.17 68.12 15.41
C ARG A 306 28.18 69.00 14.16
N ASN A 307 27.02 69.22 13.55
CA ASN A 307 26.88 70.07 12.36
C ASN A 307 27.29 71.52 12.64
N LYS A 308 26.96 72.05 13.82
CA LYS A 308 27.42 73.38 14.25
C LYS A 308 28.94 73.46 14.39
N MET A 309 29.59 72.41 14.91
CA MET A 309 31.06 72.35 14.98
C MET A 309 31.70 72.23 13.59
N LEU A 310 31.18 71.37 12.71
CA LEU A 310 31.64 71.25 11.32
C LEU A 310 31.50 72.58 10.56
N GLY A 311 30.38 73.29 10.71
CA GLY A 311 30.17 74.61 10.12
C GLY A 311 31.11 75.68 10.66
N ARG A 312 31.64 75.54 11.89
CA ARG A 312 32.70 76.41 12.41
C ARG A 312 34.08 76.06 11.84
N MET A 313 34.35 74.79 11.57
CA MET A 313 35.60 74.36 10.93
C MET A 313 35.68 74.78 9.45
N ASN A 314 34.56 74.73 8.72
CA ASN A 314 34.47 75.22 7.32
C ASN A 314 34.54 76.76 7.18
N LYS A 315 34.56 77.52 8.28
CA LYS A 315 34.68 79.00 8.28
C LYS A 315 36.07 79.50 8.65
N LYS A 316 37.05 78.61 8.82
CA LYS A 316 38.48 78.94 8.93
C LYS A 316 39.17 78.62 7.61
#